data_AF-A0A1E5NBI3-F1
#
_entry.id   AF-A0A1E5NBI3-F1
#
_cell.length_a   1.000
_cell.length_b   1.000
_cell.length_c   1.000
_cell.angle_alpha   90.00
_cell.angle_beta   90.00
_cell.angle_gamma   90.00
#
_symmetry.space_group_name_H-M   'P 1'
#
loop_
_entity.id
_entity.type
_entity.pdbx_description
1 polymer ?
#
loop_
_entity_poly.entity_id
_entity_poly.type
_entity_poly.pdbx_seq_one_letter_code
_entity_poly.pdbx_strand_id
1 'polypeptide(L)'
;MKIISIISFISIVLITSCTKDYGVKITKPGADLILSKMQSGNWAGAKSDGNTLTISGSSGTLNGNYTFEEPILGIGGVYKDSNGEYIMAAPSGNELYVVKMNEEAKKAVDAVLDVLDDEGGEAVVGNLISAIIDKGADKIDLSNSDEILKGTNLTADKKAEIENILKNSSGGFTAGEAIK
;
A
#
# COMPACT_ATOMS: atom_id res chain seq x y z
N MET A 1 62.46 21.63 -24.38
CA MET A 1 61.04 21.21 -24.44
C MET A 1 60.96 19.93 -25.27
N LYS A 2 60.04 19.00 -24.92
CA LYS A 2 59.80 17.68 -25.54
C LYS A 2 60.37 16.44 -24.82
N ILE A 3 60.34 16.38 -23.49
CA ILE A 3 60.29 15.08 -22.76
C ILE A 3 59.26 15.10 -21.60
N ILE A 4 58.75 16.27 -21.22
CA ILE A 4 57.77 16.40 -20.12
C ILE A 4 56.34 16.03 -20.56
N SER A 5 56.08 15.86 -21.85
CA SER A 5 54.72 15.62 -22.36
C SER A 5 54.23 14.17 -22.30
N ILE A 6 55.06 13.20 -21.89
CA ILE A 6 54.64 11.79 -21.82
C ILE A 6 54.09 11.39 -20.43
N ILE A 7 54.45 12.12 -19.37
CA ILE A 7 53.97 11.83 -18.01
C ILE A 7 52.55 12.39 -17.76
N SER A 8 52.05 13.28 -18.63
CA SER A 8 50.70 13.85 -18.49
C SER A 8 49.57 12.90 -18.96
N PHE A 9 49.87 11.76 -19.59
CA PHE A 9 48.85 10.85 -20.10
C PHE A 9 48.48 9.72 -19.14
N ILE A 10 49.29 9.47 -18.10
CA ILE A 10 49.07 8.39 -17.12
C ILE A 10 48.14 8.82 -15.97
N SER A 11 47.91 10.12 -15.79
CA SER A 11 46.96 10.61 -14.77
C SER A 11 45.49 10.59 -15.20
N ILE A 12 45.16 10.18 -16.44
CA ILE A 12 43.79 10.19 -16.97
C ILE A 12 43.09 8.82 -16.85
N VAL A 13 43.81 7.75 -16.54
CA VAL A 13 43.24 6.38 -16.51
C VAL A 13 42.67 5.97 -15.14
N LEU A 14 42.76 6.83 -14.11
CA LEU A 14 42.24 6.53 -12.77
C LEU A 14 40.81 7.05 -12.50
N ILE A 15 40.15 7.67 -13.49
CA ILE A 15 38.77 8.19 -13.33
C ILE A 15 37.71 7.24 -13.92
N THR A 16 38.11 6.11 -14.54
CA THR A 16 37.14 5.16 -15.14
C THR A 16 36.79 3.98 -14.24
N SER A 17 37.26 3.92 -12.99
CA SER A 17 36.66 3.01 -12.00
C SER A 17 35.40 3.62 -11.39
N CYS A 18 34.50 4.10 -12.24
CA CYS A 18 33.08 3.96 -11.94
C CYS A 18 32.76 2.46 -12.04
N THR A 19 33.06 1.71 -10.98
CA THR A 19 32.16 0.64 -10.58
C THR A 19 30.85 1.31 -10.22
N LYS A 20 30.09 1.71 -11.25
CA LYS A 20 28.67 1.94 -11.12
C LYS A 20 28.17 0.62 -10.60
N ASP A 21 27.81 0.64 -9.33
CA ASP A 21 27.08 -0.41 -8.67
C ASP A 21 25.78 -0.58 -9.48
N TYR A 22 25.82 -1.47 -10.48
CA TYR A 22 24.63 -1.96 -11.18
C TYR A 22 23.90 -2.98 -10.30
N GLY A 23 24.03 -2.87 -8.98
CA GLY A 23 22.99 -3.28 -8.07
C GLY A 23 21.78 -2.40 -8.34
N VAL A 24 20.92 -2.85 -9.24
CA VAL A 24 19.51 -2.47 -9.20
C VAL A 24 19.02 -2.91 -7.82
N LYS A 25 19.20 -2.04 -6.82
CA LYS A 25 18.37 -2.10 -5.63
C LYS A 25 16.97 -1.85 -6.18
N ILE A 26 16.17 -2.91 -6.20
CA ILE A 26 14.72 -2.77 -6.26
C ILE A 26 14.37 -2.03 -4.97
N THR A 27 14.48 -0.70 -5.01
CA THR A 27 13.83 0.15 -4.02
C THR A 27 12.35 -0.02 -4.32
N LYS A 28 11.63 -0.67 -3.39
CA LYS A 28 10.17 -0.53 -3.32
C LYS A 28 9.83 0.95 -3.60
N PRO A 29 8.77 1.27 -4.36
CA PRO A 29 8.22 2.63 -4.39
C PRO A 29 8.31 3.22 -2.98
N GLY A 30 9.08 4.31 -2.80
CA GLY A 30 9.09 4.97 -1.49
C GLY A 30 7.67 5.42 -1.14
N ALA A 31 7.37 5.57 0.14
CA ALA A 31 6.07 6.10 0.58
C ALA A 31 5.66 7.36 -0.21
N ASP A 32 6.63 8.22 -0.57
CA ASP A 32 6.45 9.40 -1.43
C ASP A 32 5.92 9.10 -2.85
N LEU A 33 6.30 7.98 -3.46
CA LEU A 33 5.83 7.59 -4.80
C LEU A 33 4.37 7.11 -4.75
N ILE A 34 3.99 6.44 -3.66
CA ILE A 34 2.60 6.02 -3.45
C ILE A 34 1.76 7.22 -3.02
N LEU A 35 2.27 8.09 -2.15
CA LEU A 35 1.62 9.35 -1.77
C LEU A 35 1.34 10.23 -2.99
N SER A 36 2.32 10.37 -3.89
CA SER A 36 2.16 11.14 -5.13
C SER A 36 1.16 10.51 -6.10
N LYS A 37 1.14 9.18 -6.23
CA LYS A 37 0.08 8.46 -6.96
C LYS A 37 -1.28 8.62 -6.30
N MET A 38 -1.36 8.70 -4.98
CA MET A 38 -2.60 8.92 -4.25
C MET A 38 -3.08 10.36 -4.32
N GLN A 39 -2.20 11.31 -4.64
CA GLN A 39 -2.53 12.73 -4.85
C GLN A 39 -2.87 13.08 -6.30
N SER A 40 -2.38 12.31 -7.28
CA SER A 40 -2.48 12.68 -8.71
C SER A 40 -2.69 11.49 -9.66
N GLY A 41 -3.01 10.32 -9.12
CA GLY A 41 -3.18 9.09 -9.87
C GLY A 41 -4.41 9.12 -10.77
N ASN A 42 -4.29 8.41 -11.88
CA ASN A 42 -5.35 8.26 -12.86
C ASN A 42 -5.41 6.79 -13.27
N TRP A 43 -6.52 6.14 -12.96
CA TRP A 43 -6.84 4.76 -13.28
C TRP A 43 -8.09 4.74 -14.17
N ALA A 44 -8.29 3.68 -14.94
CA ALA A 44 -9.55 3.56 -15.66
C ALA A 44 -10.66 3.33 -14.61
N GLY A 45 -11.62 4.26 -14.56
CA GLY A 45 -12.70 4.25 -13.57
C GLY A 45 -12.37 4.86 -12.20
N ALA A 46 -11.17 5.41 -11.97
CA ALA A 46 -10.87 6.16 -10.74
C ALA A 46 -9.80 7.25 -10.97
N LYS A 47 -9.89 8.36 -10.25
CA LYS A 47 -8.91 9.45 -10.31
C LYS A 47 -8.70 10.07 -8.94
N SER A 48 -7.44 10.30 -8.60
CA SER A 48 -7.05 11.15 -7.48
C SER A 48 -6.73 12.57 -7.95
N ASP A 49 -7.25 13.56 -7.23
CA ASP A 49 -6.98 14.98 -7.45
C ASP A 49 -6.80 15.68 -6.08
N GLY A 50 -5.54 15.88 -5.69
CA GLY A 50 -5.18 16.35 -4.36
C GLY A 50 -5.64 15.38 -3.27
N ASN A 51 -6.57 15.83 -2.44
CA ASN A 51 -7.13 15.01 -1.35
C ASN A 51 -8.41 14.27 -1.73
N THR A 52 -8.85 14.32 -3.00
CA THR A 52 -10.09 13.66 -3.42
C THR A 52 -9.78 12.48 -4.32
N LEU A 53 -10.30 11.30 -3.97
CA LEU A 53 -10.37 10.14 -4.83
C LEU A 53 -11.81 10.00 -5.35
N THR A 54 -11.97 10.09 -6.66
CA THR A 54 -13.24 9.84 -7.35
C THR A 54 -13.20 8.46 -7.98
N ILE A 55 -14.20 7.63 -7.69
CA ILE A 55 -14.41 6.30 -8.30
C ILE A 55 -15.71 6.35 -9.09
N SER A 56 -15.65 5.97 -10.37
CA SER A 56 -16.79 5.95 -11.29
C SER A 56 -16.89 4.66 -12.13
N GLY A 57 -15.87 3.80 -12.07
CA GLY A 57 -15.82 2.51 -12.77
C GLY A 57 -16.11 1.30 -11.90
N SER A 58 -16.61 1.48 -10.67
CA SER A 58 -16.99 0.34 -9.83
C SER A 58 -18.27 -0.30 -10.35
N SER A 59 -18.30 -1.63 -10.37
CA SER A 59 -19.48 -2.43 -10.70
C SER A 59 -20.52 -2.50 -9.58
N GLY A 60 -20.19 -1.97 -8.39
CA GLY A 60 -21.02 -2.06 -7.18
C GLY A 60 -21.13 -0.75 -6.40
N THR A 61 -20.90 -0.82 -5.08
CA THR A 61 -21.18 0.25 -4.11
C THR A 61 -19.99 1.16 -3.81
N LEU A 62 -18.95 1.16 -4.66
CA LEU A 62 -17.72 1.95 -4.47
C LEU A 62 -17.69 3.22 -5.33
N ASN A 63 -18.71 3.46 -6.17
CA ASN A 63 -18.79 4.69 -6.94
C ASN A 63 -19.06 5.88 -6.00
N GLY A 64 -18.26 6.93 -6.11
CA GLY A 64 -18.38 8.10 -5.25
C GLY A 64 -17.14 8.96 -5.20
N ASN A 65 -17.20 9.99 -4.36
CA ASN A 65 -16.08 10.86 -4.03
C ASN A 65 -15.68 10.60 -2.58
N TYR A 66 -14.39 10.39 -2.37
CA TYR A 66 -13.82 10.07 -1.07
C TYR A 66 -12.70 11.06 -0.77
N THR A 67 -12.68 11.59 0.45
CA THR A 67 -11.66 12.52 0.93
C THR A 67 -10.58 11.75 1.65
N PHE A 68 -9.32 11.98 1.28
CA PHE A 68 -8.16 11.39 1.92
C PHE A 68 -8.13 11.76 3.40
N GLU A 69 -7.97 10.77 4.27
CA GLU A 69 -7.77 10.97 5.70
C GLU A 69 -6.32 10.72 6.10
N GLU A 70 -5.80 9.53 5.81
CA GLU A 70 -4.47 9.13 6.27
C GLU A 70 -3.79 8.12 5.34
N PRO A 71 -2.44 8.11 5.29
CA PRO A 71 -1.70 7.13 4.51
C PRO A 71 -1.66 5.77 5.23
N ILE A 72 -1.59 4.69 4.45
CA ILE A 72 -1.37 3.34 4.98
C ILE A 72 0.04 2.93 4.55
N LEU A 73 1.01 3.10 5.46
CA LEU A 73 2.39 2.60 5.38
C LEU A 73 3.01 2.65 3.97
N GLY A 74 2.80 3.74 3.23
CA GLY A 74 3.34 3.88 1.86
C GLY A 74 2.81 2.87 0.83
N ILE A 75 1.82 2.03 1.13
CA ILE A 75 1.17 1.11 0.18
C ILE A 75 -0.19 1.61 -0.31
N GLY A 76 -0.77 2.58 0.39
CA GLY A 76 -2.08 3.14 0.04
C GLY A 76 -2.53 4.26 0.97
N GLY A 77 -3.84 4.41 1.09
CA GLY A 77 -4.46 5.40 1.96
C GLY A 77 -5.90 5.05 2.32
N VAL A 78 -6.34 5.58 3.46
CA VAL A 78 -7.74 5.58 3.90
C VAL A 78 -8.40 6.86 3.40
N TYR A 79 -9.63 6.70 2.92
CA TYR A 79 -10.47 7.80 2.49
C TYR A 79 -11.86 7.65 3.11
N LYS A 80 -12.57 8.77 3.23
CA LYS A 80 -13.89 8.86 3.81
C LYS A 80 -14.87 9.52 2.84
N ASP A 81 -16.07 8.95 2.72
CA ASP A 81 -17.14 9.56 1.94
C ASP A 81 -17.94 10.58 2.75
N SER A 82 -18.90 11.25 2.10
CA SER A 82 -19.79 12.22 2.78
C SER A 82 -20.78 11.59 3.77
N ASN A 83 -20.99 10.27 3.69
CA ASN A 83 -21.90 9.53 4.57
C ASN A 83 -21.20 8.99 5.82
N GLY A 84 -19.88 9.15 5.91
CA GLY A 84 -19.07 8.66 7.01
C GLY A 84 -18.56 7.24 6.84
N GLU A 85 -18.72 6.64 5.66
CA GLU A 85 -18.16 5.34 5.31
C GLU A 85 -16.70 5.50 4.85
N TYR A 86 -15.91 4.46 5.07
CA TYR A 86 -14.49 4.45 4.80
C TYR A 86 -14.15 3.54 3.64
N ILE A 87 -13.11 3.89 2.89
CA ILE A 87 -12.46 2.98 1.96
C ILE A 87 -10.96 2.97 2.23
N MET A 88 -10.35 1.83 1.98
CA MET A 88 -8.91 1.69 1.81
C MET A 88 -8.64 1.50 0.34
N ALA A 89 -7.73 2.29 -0.19
CA ALA A 89 -7.33 2.21 -1.59
C ALA A 89 -5.81 2.01 -1.67
N ALA A 90 -5.38 1.06 -2.51
CA ALA A 90 -3.98 0.74 -2.74
C ALA A 90 -3.73 0.61 -4.25
N PRO A 91 -2.82 1.42 -4.82
CA PRO A 91 -2.54 1.36 -6.25
C PRO A 91 -1.61 0.19 -6.59
N SER A 92 -1.92 -0.53 -7.66
CA SER A 92 -1.08 -1.61 -8.21
C SER A 92 -0.97 -1.50 -9.72
N GLY A 93 0.12 -0.91 -10.19
CA GLY A 93 0.31 -0.64 -11.63
C GLY A 93 -0.78 0.29 -12.18
N ASN A 94 -1.61 -0.26 -13.07
CA ASN A 94 -2.74 0.43 -13.71
C ASN A 94 -4.08 0.17 -13.02
N GLU A 95 -4.10 -0.64 -11.96
CA GLU A 95 -5.29 -0.97 -11.19
C GLU A 95 -5.27 -0.21 -9.86
N LEU A 96 -6.47 0.06 -9.33
CA LEU A 96 -6.66 0.55 -7.97
C LEU A 96 -7.47 -0.49 -7.20
N TYR A 97 -6.85 -1.10 -6.19
CA TYR A 97 -7.55 -2.00 -5.29
C TYR A 97 -8.26 -1.17 -4.23
N VAL A 98 -9.57 -1.38 -4.07
CA VAL A 98 -10.40 -0.63 -3.15
C VAL A 98 -11.18 -1.60 -2.28
N VAL A 99 -11.16 -1.37 -0.98
CA VAL A 99 -11.94 -2.11 0.02
C VAL A 99 -12.80 -1.11 0.79
N LYS A 100 -14.11 -1.37 0.88
CA LYS A 100 -15.04 -0.60 1.71
C LYS A 100 -15.07 -1.14 3.13
N MET A 101 -15.09 -0.22 4.09
CA MET A 101 -15.09 -0.55 5.50
C MET A 101 -15.98 0.41 6.32
N ASN A 102 -16.49 -0.10 7.44
CA ASN A 102 -17.13 0.71 8.46
C ASN A 102 -16.09 1.27 9.45
N GLU A 103 -16.55 2.05 10.44
CA GLU A 103 -15.68 2.66 11.45
C GLU A 103 -14.94 1.62 12.33
N GLU A 104 -15.55 0.46 12.61
CA GLU A 104 -14.93 -0.59 13.43
C GLU A 104 -13.78 -1.28 12.68
N ALA A 105 -13.97 -1.59 11.40
CA ALA A 105 -12.91 -2.12 10.55
C ALA A 105 -11.79 -1.10 10.32
N LYS A 106 -12.13 0.20 10.21
CA LYS A 106 -11.13 1.28 10.17
C LYS A 106 -10.27 1.30 11.43
N LYS A 107 -10.89 1.26 12.61
CA LYS A 107 -10.16 1.18 13.89
C LYS A 107 -9.29 -0.07 14.00
N ALA A 108 -9.74 -1.19 13.45
CA ALA A 108 -8.95 -2.42 13.44
C ALA A 108 -7.72 -2.30 12.53
N VAL A 109 -7.86 -1.69 11.35
CA VAL A 109 -6.73 -1.37 10.49
C VAL A 109 -5.74 -0.47 11.23
N ASP A 110 -6.20 0.64 11.82
CA ASP A 110 -5.31 1.55 12.57
C ASP A 110 -4.57 0.82 13.69
N ALA A 111 -5.28 0.00 14.46
CA ALA A 111 -4.68 -0.76 15.54
C ALA A 111 -3.64 -1.78 15.03
N VAL A 112 -3.87 -2.40 13.87
CA VAL A 112 -2.87 -3.25 13.21
C VAL A 112 -1.63 -2.45 12.85
N LEU A 113 -1.82 -1.25 12.28
CA LEU A 113 -0.73 -0.35 11.89
C LEU A 113 0.07 0.17 13.10
N ASP A 114 -0.58 0.40 14.24
CA ASP A 114 0.07 0.84 15.48
C ASP A 114 0.88 -0.28 16.15
N VAL A 115 0.43 -1.52 15.99
CA VAL A 115 1.04 -2.71 16.62
C VAL A 115 2.24 -3.23 15.83
N LEU A 116 2.22 -3.04 14.51
CA LEU A 116 3.21 -3.56 13.58
C LEU A 116 4.17 -2.47 13.11
N ASP A 117 5.37 -2.88 12.71
CA ASP A 117 6.24 -2.01 11.94
C ASP A 117 5.71 -1.83 10.51
N ASP A 118 6.31 -0.91 9.76
CA ASP A 118 5.88 -0.61 8.40
C ASP A 118 5.85 -1.90 7.53
N GLU A 119 6.88 -2.75 7.59
CA GLU A 119 6.91 -3.95 6.75
C GLU A 119 5.87 -5.01 7.16
N GLY A 120 5.66 -5.23 8.45
CA GLY A 120 4.64 -6.15 8.96
C GLY A 120 3.23 -5.66 8.68
N GLY A 121 2.96 -4.37 8.93
CA GLY A 121 1.67 -3.76 8.66
C GLY A 121 1.32 -3.73 7.18
N GLU A 122 2.29 -3.41 6.31
CA GLU A 122 2.13 -3.47 4.84
C GLU A 122 1.72 -4.87 4.38
N ALA A 123 2.39 -5.92 4.90
CA ALA A 123 2.09 -7.30 4.55
C ALA A 123 0.67 -7.70 4.99
N VAL A 124 0.29 -7.38 6.23
CA VAL A 124 -1.04 -7.70 6.77
C VAL A 124 -2.14 -6.99 5.98
N VAL A 125 -1.98 -5.68 5.74
CA VAL A 125 -2.96 -4.91 5.00
C VAL A 125 -3.04 -5.37 3.53
N GLY A 126 -1.91 -5.65 2.89
CA GLY A 126 -1.87 -6.17 1.52
C GLY A 126 -2.55 -7.54 1.39
N ASN A 127 -2.30 -8.45 2.34
CA ASN A 127 -2.97 -9.75 2.39
C ASN A 127 -4.48 -9.59 2.62
N LEU A 128 -4.90 -8.67 3.49
CA LEU A 128 -6.29 -8.37 3.75
C LEU A 128 -7.01 -7.86 2.49
N ILE A 129 -6.44 -6.86 1.81
CA ILE A 129 -6.97 -6.33 0.55
C ILE A 129 -7.14 -7.47 -0.47
N SER A 130 -6.09 -8.28 -0.65
CA SER A 130 -6.09 -9.39 -1.60
C SER A 130 -7.17 -10.43 -1.27
N ALA A 131 -7.27 -10.82 0.00
CA ALA A 131 -8.26 -11.79 0.45
C ALA A 131 -9.70 -11.30 0.25
N ILE A 132 -9.97 -10.02 0.50
CA ILE A 132 -11.30 -9.42 0.28
C ILE A 132 -11.65 -9.40 -1.19
N ILE A 133 -10.70 -9.05 -2.07
CA ILE A 133 -10.95 -9.02 -3.52
C ILE A 133 -11.15 -10.43 -4.08
N ASP A 134 -10.35 -11.39 -3.66
CA ASP A 134 -10.40 -12.76 -4.18
C ASP A 134 -11.63 -13.54 -3.68
N LYS A 135 -12.01 -13.35 -2.41
CA LYS A 135 -13.08 -14.12 -1.76
C LYS A 135 -14.42 -13.38 -1.69
N GLY A 136 -14.39 -12.04 -1.71
CA GLY A 136 -15.52 -11.18 -1.38
C GLY A 136 -15.53 -10.81 0.11
N ALA A 137 -15.91 -9.57 0.41
CA ALA A 137 -15.92 -9.01 1.78
C ALA A 137 -16.85 -9.77 2.75
N ASP A 138 -17.95 -10.35 2.24
CA ASP A 138 -18.92 -11.13 3.01
C ASP A 138 -18.45 -12.55 3.34
N LYS A 139 -17.37 -13.03 2.69
CA LYS A 139 -16.86 -14.40 2.81
C LYS A 139 -15.47 -14.48 3.42
N ILE A 140 -14.87 -13.33 3.77
CA ILE A 140 -13.58 -13.33 4.43
C ILE A 140 -13.74 -13.82 5.87
N ASP A 141 -12.96 -14.85 6.23
CA ASP A 141 -12.90 -15.37 7.59
C ASP A 141 -11.75 -14.70 8.34
N LEU A 142 -12.04 -13.60 9.03
CA LEU A 142 -11.06 -12.89 9.87
C LEU A 142 -10.71 -13.65 11.15
N SER A 143 -11.41 -14.75 11.46
CA SER A 143 -11.06 -15.62 12.60
C SER A 143 -9.89 -16.56 12.27
N ASN A 144 -9.66 -16.82 10.98
CA ASN A 144 -8.51 -17.53 10.45
C ASN A 144 -7.45 -16.55 9.94
N SER A 145 -6.61 -16.07 10.87
CA SER A 145 -5.58 -15.07 10.62
C SER A 145 -4.38 -15.57 9.83
N ASP A 146 -4.22 -16.89 9.60
CA ASP A 146 -2.99 -17.44 9.02
C ASP A 146 -2.72 -16.94 7.59
N GLU A 147 -3.77 -16.72 6.80
CA GLU A 147 -3.63 -16.12 5.46
C GLU A 147 -3.35 -14.62 5.52
N ILE A 148 -3.98 -13.91 6.45
CA ILE A 148 -3.85 -12.45 6.60
C ILE A 148 -2.47 -12.09 7.19
N LEU A 149 -1.97 -12.88 8.13
CA LEU A 149 -0.68 -12.71 8.79
C LEU A 149 0.46 -13.41 8.05
N LYS A 150 0.21 -13.96 6.86
CA LYS A 150 1.21 -14.67 6.09
C LYS A 150 2.40 -13.76 5.73
N GLY A 151 3.61 -14.26 5.96
CA GLY A 151 4.84 -13.51 5.67
C GLY A 151 5.25 -12.51 6.75
N THR A 152 4.51 -12.43 7.86
CA THR A 152 4.90 -11.65 9.04
C THR A 152 5.79 -12.49 9.97
N ASN A 153 6.76 -11.86 10.63
CA ASN A 153 7.61 -12.49 11.66
C ASN A 153 7.17 -12.09 13.08
N LEU A 154 5.86 -12.17 13.36
CA LEU A 154 5.31 -11.75 14.64
C LEU A 154 5.68 -12.71 15.78
N THR A 155 5.89 -12.15 16.97
CA THR A 155 5.91 -12.95 18.20
C THR A 155 4.52 -13.51 18.47
N ALA A 156 4.42 -14.56 19.28
CA ALA A 156 3.14 -15.18 19.63
C ALA A 156 2.16 -14.16 20.25
N ASP A 157 2.66 -13.28 21.13
CA ASP A 157 1.85 -12.25 21.77
C ASP A 157 1.30 -11.23 20.76
N LYS A 158 2.15 -10.76 19.83
CA LYS A 158 1.74 -9.83 18.77
C LYS A 158 0.77 -10.48 17.78
N LYS A 159 0.98 -11.76 17.44
CA LYS A 159 0.06 -12.53 16.61
C LYS A 159 -1.32 -12.61 17.26
N ALA A 160 -1.39 -12.93 18.55
CA ALA A 160 -2.64 -13.03 19.30
C ALA A 160 -3.36 -11.67 19.44
N GLU A 161 -2.60 -10.58 19.62
CA GLU A 161 -3.11 -9.21 19.63
C GLU A 161 -3.82 -8.86 18.31
N ILE A 162 -3.13 -9.07 17.18
CA ILE A 162 -3.71 -8.82 15.85
C ILE A 162 -4.90 -9.74 15.55
N GLU A 163 -4.84 -11.01 15.92
CA GLU A 163 -5.96 -11.95 15.77
C GLU A 163 -7.23 -11.47 16.47
N ASN A 164 -7.09 -10.92 17.68
CA ASN A 164 -8.23 -10.37 18.40
C ASN A 164 -8.77 -9.11 17.72
N ILE A 165 -7.89 -8.23 17.22
CA ILE A 165 -8.28 -7.03 16.47
C ILE A 165 -9.06 -7.40 15.20
N LEU A 166 -8.56 -8.37 14.43
CA LEU A 166 -9.21 -8.84 13.20
C LEU A 166 -10.56 -9.52 13.49
N LYS A 167 -10.64 -10.38 14.52
CA LYS A 167 -11.90 -11.01 14.93
C LYS A 167 -12.97 -9.97 15.30
N ASN A 168 -12.59 -8.92 16.02
CA ASN A 168 -13.51 -7.88 16.45
C ASN A 168 -14.00 -6.98 15.31
N SER A 169 -13.33 -6.98 14.15
CA SER A 169 -13.76 -6.25 12.95
C SER A 169 -14.52 -7.10 11.94
N SER A 170 -14.86 -8.34 12.30
CA SER A 170 -15.65 -9.24 11.45
C SER A 170 -16.97 -8.61 11.03
N GLY A 171 -17.23 -8.58 9.72
CA GLY A 171 -18.40 -7.92 9.14
C GLY A 171 -18.26 -6.40 8.95
N GLY A 172 -17.12 -5.82 9.33
CA GLY A 172 -16.84 -4.40 9.11
C GLY A 172 -16.33 -4.08 7.70
N PHE A 173 -15.81 -5.06 6.97
CA PHE A 173 -15.49 -4.95 5.55
C PHE A 173 -16.72 -5.32 4.72
N THR A 174 -17.13 -4.45 3.79
CA THR A 174 -18.45 -4.56 3.14
C THR A 174 -18.40 -4.70 1.63
N ALA A 175 -17.28 -4.34 0.99
CA ALA A 175 -17.06 -4.56 -0.43
C ALA A 175 -15.55 -4.56 -0.74
N GLY A 176 -15.16 -5.18 -1.85
CA GLY A 176 -13.81 -5.03 -2.40
C GLY A 176 -13.80 -5.24 -3.91
N GLU A 177 -13.03 -4.42 -4.62
CA GLU A 177 -12.95 -4.45 -6.08
C GLU A 177 -11.57 -3.99 -6.55
N ALA A 178 -11.13 -4.55 -7.67
CA ALA A 178 -10.03 -4.00 -8.45
C ALA A 178 -10.63 -3.10 -9.54
N ILE A 179 -10.40 -1.79 -9.45
CA ILE A 179 -10.84 -0.81 -10.44
C ILE A 179 -9.84 -0.81 -11.60
N LYS A 180 -10.32 -1.04 -12.84
CA LYS A 180 -9.51 -1.32 -14.03
C LYS A 180 -9.93 -0.53 -15.26
#